data_AF-A0A972Y9H1-F1
#
_entry.id   AF-A0A972Y9H1-F1
#
_cell.length_a   1.000
_cell.length_b   1.000
_cell.length_c   1.000
_cell.angle_alpha   90.00
_cell.angle_beta   90.00
_cell.angle_gamma   90.00
#
_symmetry.space_group_name_H-M   'P 1'
#
loop_
_entity.id
_entity.type
_entity.pdbx_description
1 polymer ?
#
loop_
_entity_poly.entity_id
_entity_poly.type
_entity_poly.pdbx_seq_one_letter_code
_entity_poly.pdbx_strand_id
1 'polypeptide(L)'
;MAFRFNDELLLSEEDRNLAISAYPNVYFALDHPELREEFQRVDKLANAAKRASRRVGCAALIFATLSLLTFPFALMLQGVFSEQQVREDFLLTLGILGATFGLFALIFGNLGLGFGRVKRKWLQQRLITERLRQWHAQHLVSHAAEIAEVAGSDEDRSAWLAQRALAFARFKRTFIDQIGSEYTKYTNVSAAAYSGQSIVDPRESTEFWIDKAWAKTATKRPQNAESIHLEELYRALEETRIRGQIQYTNYVLSADGKFWSSPAKQLHILGNLSYVLVLLSFVANFFALIAAIATALLGAGDDAFWEIPSALAIAFAIVAVGARAMLEGLRPQRETRRMEFYATAVDLASRRFGEAKMHSKRIEAASLLERASYDEMVEYISSNERARFVL
;
A
#
# COMPACT_ATOMS: atom_id res chain seq x y z
N MET A 1 -16.30 15.01 -0.36
CA MET A 1 -16.99 14.41 0.80
C MET A 1 -16.13 14.67 2.03
N ALA A 2 -16.68 15.30 3.06
CA ALA A 2 -15.98 15.43 4.34
C ALA A 2 -16.18 14.14 5.14
N PHE A 3 -15.09 13.54 5.61
CA PHE A 3 -15.12 12.35 6.45
C PHE A 3 -15.66 12.72 7.83
N ARG A 4 -16.57 11.92 8.39
CA ARG A 4 -17.05 12.15 9.76
C ARG A 4 -15.99 11.78 10.79
N PHE A 5 -15.31 10.65 10.59
CA PHE A 5 -14.15 10.21 11.35
C PHE A 5 -13.00 9.95 10.37
N ASN A 6 -11.77 10.29 10.75
CA ASN A 6 -10.61 10.12 9.87
C ASN A 6 -9.92 8.76 10.05
N ASP A 7 -10.05 8.13 11.22
CA ASP A 7 -9.49 6.81 11.51
C ASP A 7 -10.35 6.09 12.57
N GLU A 8 -10.47 4.76 12.46
CA GLU A 8 -11.27 3.94 13.37
C GLU A 8 -10.73 3.88 14.81
N LEU A 9 -9.47 4.24 15.05
CA LEU A 9 -8.82 4.25 16.37
C LEU A 9 -8.89 5.63 17.06
N LEU A 10 -9.63 6.58 16.48
CA LEU A 10 -9.84 7.92 17.03
C LEU A 10 -8.50 8.61 17.37
N LEU A 11 -7.60 8.64 16.38
CA LEU A 11 -6.23 9.11 16.57
C LEU A 11 -6.17 10.61 16.89
N SER A 12 -7.03 11.42 16.26
CA SER A 12 -7.12 12.87 16.50
C SER A 12 -7.99 13.18 17.72
N GLU A 13 -7.75 14.34 18.34
CA GLU A 13 -8.58 14.83 19.44
C GLU A 13 -9.98 15.20 18.97
N GLU A 14 -10.09 15.74 17.75
CA GLU A 14 -11.36 16.05 17.09
C GLU A 14 -12.24 14.80 16.94
N ASP A 15 -11.67 13.68 16.44
CA ASP A 15 -12.39 12.42 16.28
C ASP A 15 -12.83 11.86 17.64
N ARG A 16 -12.01 12.00 18.69
CA ARG A 16 -12.40 11.61 20.06
C ARG A 16 -13.55 12.45 20.59
N ASN A 17 -13.45 13.76 20.51
CA ASN A 17 -14.50 14.67 20.98
C ASN A 17 -15.81 14.42 20.24
N LEU A 18 -15.74 14.19 18.93
CA LEU A 18 -16.89 13.79 18.13
C LEU A 18 -17.46 12.45 18.59
N ALA A 19 -16.61 11.43 18.83
CA ALA A 19 -17.05 10.12 19.30
C ALA A 19 -17.69 10.18 20.70
N ILE A 20 -17.15 10.98 21.62
CA ILE A 20 -17.73 11.23 22.95
C ILE A 20 -19.15 11.78 22.80
N SER A 21 -19.33 12.77 21.92
CA SER A 21 -20.65 13.39 21.71
C SER A 21 -21.64 12.48 20.97
N ALA A 22 -21.16 11.67 20.03
CA ALA A 22 -22.00 10.84 19.16
C ALA A 22 -22.33 9.47 19.77
N TYR A 23 -21.48 8.97 20.67
CA TYR A 23 -21.53 7.62 21.25
C TYR A 23 -21.24 7.63 22.76
N PRO A 24 -21.92 8.47 23.56
CA PRO A 24 -21.57 8.67 24.96
C PRO A 24 -21.69 7.39 25.81
N ASN A 25 -22.61 6.48 25.47
CA ASN A 25 -22.86 5.28 26.26
C ASN A 25 -21.86 4.17 25.99
N VAL A 26 -21.22 4.17 24.81
CA VAL A 26 -20.27 3.12 24.40
C VAL A 26 -18.86 3.64 24.13
N TYR A 27 -18.62 4.95 24.32
CA TYR A 27 -17.30 5.56 24.13
C TYR A 27 -16.20 4.86 24.93
N PHE A 28 -16.50 4.39 26.15
CA PHE A 28 -15.56 3.62 26.97
C PHE A 28 -15.02 2.37 26.24
N ALA A 29 -15.81 1.77 25.35
CA ALA A 29 -15.39 0.64 24.52
C ALA A 29 -14.69 1.11 23.24
N LEU A 30 -15.09 2.24 22.65
CA LEU A 30 -14.46 2.78 21.43
C LEU A 30 -13.07 3.33 21.71
N ASP A 31 -12.83 3.91 22.89
CA ASP A 31 -11.53 4.45 23.23
C ASP A 31 -10.61 3.37 23.82
N HIS A 32 -9.36 3.35 23.38
CA HIS A 32 -8.31 2.52 23.96
C HIS A 32 -6.96 3.24 23.86
N PRO A 33 -6.60 4.06 24.86
CA PRO A 33 -5.40 4.89 24.82
C PRO A 33 -4.12 4.12 24.55
N GLU A 34 -3.89 3.01 25.27
CA GLU A 34 -2.67 2.19 25.12
C GLU A 34 -2.52 1.61 23.69
N LEU A 35 -3.62 1.20 23.07
CA LEU A 35 -3.62 0.68 21.70
C LEU A 35 -3.28 1.80 20.71
N ARG A 36 -3.85 2.99 20.89
CA ARG A 36 -3.57 4.17 20.06
C ARG A 36 -2.11 4.61 20.16
N GLU A 37 -1.55 4.64 21.36
CA GLU A 37 -0.13 4.95 21.58
C GLU A 37 0.77 3.95 20.87
N GLU A 38 0.48 2.65 21.02
CA GLU A 38 1.24 1.59 20.37
C GLU A 38 1.11 1.66 18.83
N PHE A 39 -0.10 1.92 18.32
CA PHE A 39 -0.34 2.13 16.89
C PHE A 39 0.48 3.30 16.35
N GLN A 40 0.43 4.46 16.99
CA GLN A 40 1.17 5.65 16.56
C GLN A 40 2.69 5.42 16.59
N ARG A 41 3.19 4.71 17.61
CA ARG A 41 4.60 4.33 17.73
C ARG A 41 5.04 3.50 16.53
N VAL A 42 4.29 2.44 16.22
CA VAL A 42 4.59 1.49 15.13
C VAL A 42 4.41 2.16 13.76
N ASP A 43 3.34 2.93 13.55
CA ASP A 43 3.04 3.59 12.27
C ASP A 43 4.12 4.62 11.87
N LYS A 44 4.63 5.40 12.84
CA LYS A 44 5.78 6.31 12.61
C LYS A 44 7.00 5.56 12.09
N LEU A 45 7.31 4.40 12.68
CA LEU A 45 8.42 3.55 12.27
C LEU A 45 8.17 2.92 10.89
N ALA A 46 6.95 2.44 10.62
CA ALA A 46 6.56 1.89 9.33
C ALA A 46 6.71 2.93 8.21
N ASN A 47 6.22 4.15 8.43
CA ASN A 47 6.26 5.23 7.45
C ASN A 47 7.69 5.76 7.21
N ALA A 48 8.55 5.78 8.23
CA ALA A 48 9.96 6.07 8.06
C ALA A 48 10.66 5.01 7.18
N ALA A 49 10.45 3.73 7.49
CA ALA A 49 11.05 2.62 6.73
C ALA A 49 10.54 2.56 5.28
N LYS A 50 9.25 2.80 5.06
CA LYS A 50 8.64 2.89 3.71
C LYS A 50 9.29 3.98 2.87
N ARG A 51 9.46 5.19 3.44
CA ARG A 51 10.10 6.32 2.75
C ARG A 51 11.56 6.03 2.40
N ALA A 52 12.31 5.45 3.33
CA ALA A 52 13.69 5.05 3.09
C ALA A 52 13.79 4.01 1.96
N SER A 53 12.97 2.95 2.02
CA SER A 53 12.96 1.90 1.00
C SER A 53 12.61 2.44 -0.40
N ARG A 54 11.60 3.31 -0.50
CA ARG A 54 11.20 3.91 -1.78
C ARG A 54 12.27 4.83 -2.36
N ARG A 55 12.88 5.69 -1.53
CA ARG A 55 13.92 6.63 -1.98
C ARG A 55 15.09 5.91 -2.61
N VAL A 56 15.55 4.82 -1.99
CA VAL A 56 16.69 4.09 -2.55
C VAL A 56 16.32 3.30 -3.80
N GLY A 57 15.16 2.64 -3.83
CA GLY A 57 14.69 1.96 -5.05
C GLY A 57 14.55 2.93 -6.23
N CYS A 58 14.02 4.14 -5.99
CA CYS A 58 13.93 5.17 -7.02
C CYS A 58 15.32 5.71 -7.41
N ALA A 59 16.21 5.94 -6.43
CA ALA A 59 17.55 6.43 -6.70
C ALA A 59 18.35 5.46 -7.58
N ALA A 60 18.30 4.15 -7.28
CA ALA A 60 18.97 3.13 -8.08
C ALA A 60 18.52 3.18 -9.55
N LEU A 61 17.20 3.28 -9.78
CA LEU A 61 16.63 3.34 -11.12
C LEU A 61 16.96 4.65 -11.85
N ILE A 62 16.93 5.78 -11.15
CA ILE A 62 17.32 7.09 -11.70
C ILE A 62 18.78 7.05 -12.13
N PHE A 63 19.69 6.55 -11.29
CA PHE A 63 21.10 6.45 -11.63
C PHE A 63 21.36 5.48 -12.79
N ALA A 64 20.65 4.34 -12.85
CA ALA A 64 20.74 3.42 -13.98
C ALA A 64 20.30 4.10 -15.28
N THR A 65 19.18 4.81 -15.25
CA THR A 65 18.65 5.54 -16.42
C THR A 65 19.60 6.64 -16.87
N LEU A 66 20.13 7.45 -15.94
CA LEU A 66 21.09 8.52 -16.23
C LEU A 66 22.41 7.98 -16.77
N SER A 67 22.89 6.84 -16.25
CA SER A 67 24.08 6.17 -16.77
C SER A 67 23.87 5.76 -18.23
N LEU A 68 22.75 5.11 -18.57
CA LEU A 68 22.44 4.70 -19.94
C LEU A 68 22.25 5.87 -20.90
N LEU A 69 21.66 6.98 -20.43
CA LEU A 69 21.46 8.19 -21.24
C LEU A 69 22.77 8.84 -21.72
N THR A 70 23.90 8.55 -21.07
CA THR A 70 25.20 9.06 -21.55
C THR A 70 25.55 8.59 -22.97
N PHE A 71 25.06 7.41 -23.38
CA PHE A 71 25.30 6.90 -24.73
C PHE A 71 24.65 7.74 -25.84
N PRO A 72 23.33 7.98 -25.86
CA PRO A 72 22.73 8.85 -26.87
C PRO A 72 23.23 10.29 -26.77
N PHE A 73 23.51 10.82 -25.58
CA PHE A 73 24.08 12.17 -25.46
C PHE A 73 25.46 12.28 -26.14
N ALA A 74 26.29 11.24 -26.07
CA ALA A 74 27.57 11.21 -26.78
C ALA A 74 27.39 11.35 -28.30
N LEU A 75 26.42 10.65 -28.88
CA LEU A 75 26.09 10.73 -30.30
C LEU A 75 25.58 12.13 -30.69
N MET A 76 24.73 12.75 -29.87
CA MET A 76 24.27 14.13 -30.13
C MET A 76 25.43 15.13 -30.13
N LEU A 77 26.39 14.98 -29.22
CA LEU A 77 27.55 15.87 -29.13
C LEU A 77 28.46 15.75 -30.36
N GLN A 78 28.58 14.55 -30.95
CA GLN A 78 29.36 14.33 -32.17
C GLN A 78 28.81 15.12 -33.36
N GLY A 79 27.48 15.21 -33.50
CA GLY A 79 26.83 15.99 -34.55
C GLY A 79 26.77 17.50 -34.33
N VAL A 80 27.06 18.00 -33.11
CA VAL A 80 26.95 19.44 -32.78
C VAL A 80 28.31 20.14 -32.76
N PHE A 81 29.35 19.48 -32.25
CA PHE A 81 30.67 20.09 -32.09
C PHE A 81 31.62 19.70 -33.23
N SER A 82 32.00 20.68 -34.04
CA SER A 82 32.99 20.50 -35.13
C SER A 82 34.44 20.48 -34.63
N GLU A 83 34.72 21.12 -33.48
CA GLU A 83 36.07 21.17 -32.92
C GLU A 83 36.41 19.90 -32.14
N GLN A 84 37.42 19.17 -32.64
CA GLN A 84 37.78 17.84 -32.13
C GLN A 84 38.15 17.84 -30.65
N GLN A 85 38.97 18.80 -30.21
CA GLN A 85 39.45 18.85 -28.82
C GLN A 85 38.30 19.04 -27.82
N VAL A 86 37.43 20.02 -28.09
CA VAL A 86 36.26 20.31 -27.24
C VAL A 86 35.35 19.09 -27.17
N ARG A 87 35.12 18.42 -28.30
CA ARG A 87 34.32 17.20 -28.37
C ARG A 87 34.91 16.07 -27.52
N GLU A 88 36.21 15.82 -27.61
CA GLU A 88 36.89 14.77 -26.83
C GLU A 88 36.79 15.03 -25.32
N ASP A 89 36.98 16.27 -24.87
CA ASP A 89 36.88 16.66 -23.47
C ASP A 89 35.44 16.47 -22.92
N PHE A 90 34.42 16.82 -23.71
CA PHE A 90 33.02 16.58 -23.35
C PHE A 90 32.67 15.09 -23.31
N LEU A 91 33.12 14.30 -24.29
CA LEU A 91 32.88 12.85 -24.31
C LEU A 91 33.54 12.15 -23.12
N LEU A 92 34.76 12.55 -22.76
CA LEU A 92 35.44 12.05 -21.56
C LEU A 92 34.65 12.39 -20.30
N THR A 93 34.22 13.64 -20.17
CA THR A 93 33.41 14.10 -19.01
C THR A 93 32.10 13.30 -18.90
N LEU A 94 31.41 13.10 -20.03
CA LEU A 94 30.17 12.34 -20.08
C LEU A 94 30.39 10.87 -19.75
N GLY A 95 31.50 10.28 -20.21
CA GLY A 95 31.91 8.91 -19.86
C GLY A 95 32.17 8.75 -18.36
N ILE A 96 32.87 9.70 -17.74
CA ILE A 96 33.11 9.72 -16.28
C ILE A 96 31.78 9.81 -15.51
N LEU A 97 30.87 10.70 -15.93
CA LEU A 97 29.54 10.82 -15.34
C LEU A 97 28.73 9.53 -15.49
N GLY A 98 28.73 8.93 -16.69
CA GLY A 98 28.03 7.69 -17.00
C GLY A 98 28.53 6.52 -16.15
N ALA A 99 29.84 6.38 -16.01
CA ALA A 99 30.48 5.39 -15.14
C ALA A 99 30.16 5.63 -13.66
N THR A 100 30.17 6.89 -13.22
CA THR A 100 29.84 7.26 -11.83
C THR A 100 28.38 6.93 -11.50
N PHE A 101 27.44 7.27 -12.38
CA PHE A 101 26.04 6.90 -12.22
C PHE A 101 25.83 5.39 -12.29
N GLY A 102 26.53 4.69 -13.19
CA GLY A 102 26.48 3.23 -13.26
C GLY A 102 26.96 2.58 -11.96
N LEU A 103 28.06 3.09 -11.39
CA LEU A 103 28.56 2.65 -10.09
C LEU A 103 27.55 2.93 -8.97
N PHE A 104 26.93 4.11 -8.93
CA PHE A 104 25.88 4.39 -7.95
C PHE A 104 24.65 3.51 -8.14
N ALA A 105 24.22 3.25 -9.37
CA ALA A 105 23.14 2.31 -9.66
C ALA A 105 23.45 0.91 -9.12
N LEU A 106 24.69 0.43 -9.30
CA LEU A 106 25.16 -0.83 -8.74
C LEU A 106 25.25 -0.78 -7.21
N ILE A 107 25.73 0.30 -6.60
CA ILE A 107 25.81 0.45 -5.14
C ILE A 107 24.39 0.43 -4.55
N PHE A 108 23.47 1.26 -5.05
CA PHE A 108 22.10 1.29 -4.54
C PHE A 108 21.31 0.02 -4.89
N GLY A 109 21.58 -0.59 -6.04
CA GLY A 109 21.03 -1.87 -6.48
C GLY A 109 21.53 -3.06 -5.65
N ASN A 110 22.82 -3.10 -5.29
CA ASN A 110 23.42 -4.18 -4.47
C ASN A 110 23.28 -3.96 -2.96
N LEU A 111 23.25 -2.70 -2.50
CA LEU A 111 22.69 -2.38 -1.18
C LEU A 111 21.25 -2.91 -1.08
N GLY A 112 20.59 -3.19 -2.22
CA GLY A 112 19.48 -4.13 -2.45
C GLY A 112 19.43 -5.33 -1.52
N LEU A 113 20.58 -5.96 -1.27
CA LEU A 113 20.70 -7.12 -0.38
C LEU A 113 20.41 -6.76 1.10
N GLY A 114 20.75 -5.54 1.52
CA GLY A 114 20.34 -4.95 2.80
C GLY A 114 18.86 -4.52 2.84
N PHE A 115 18.23 -4.28 1.68
CA PHE A 115 16.80 -3.94 1.62
C PHE A 115 15.91 -5.07 2.08
N GLY A 116 16.33 -6.33 1.97
CA GLY A 116 15.58 -7.45 2.53
C GLY A 116 15.22 -7.19 4.00
N ARG A 117 16.18 -6.67 4.80
CA ARG A 117 15.96 -6.36 6.22
C ARG A 117 15.09 -5.11 6.43
N VAL A 118 15.35 -4.02 5.71
CA VAL A 118 14.60 -2.76 5.84
C VAL A 118 13.15 -2.94 5.39
N LYS A 119 12.95 -3.60 4.25
CA LYS A 119 11.65 -3.93 3.69
C LYS A 119 10.89 -4.90 4.60
N ARG A 120 11.54 -5.97 5.07
CA ARG A 120 10.93 -6.89 6.03
C ARG A 120 10.52 -6.17 7.31
N LYS A 121 11.37 -5.29 7.84
CA LYS A 121 11.03 -4.45 9.01
C LYS A 121 9.84 -3.55 8.71
N TRP A 122 9.78 -2.90 7.55
CA TRP A 122 8.63 -2.11 7.13
C TRP A 122 7.35 -2.96 7.08
N LEU A 123 7.40 -4.13 6.44
CA LEU A 123 6.24 -5.03 6.32
C LEU A 123 5.80 -5.61 7.66
N GLN A 124 6.73 -5.94 8.55
CA GLN A 124 6.43 -6.34 9.93
C GLN A 124 5.72 -5.24 10.71
N GLN A 125 6.21 -4.00 10.63
CA GLN A 125 5.56 -2.86 11.30
C GLN A 125 4.17 -2.60 10.69
N ARG A 126 4.02 -2.73 9.36
CA ARG A 126 2.72 -2.59 8.70
C ARG A 126 1.75 -3.69 9.13
N LEU A 127 2.21 -4.93 9.23
CA LEU A 127 1.43 -6.05 9.75
C LEU A 127 0.97 -5.78 11.19
N ILE A 128 1.84 -5.24 12.05
CA ILE A 128 1.44 -4.83 13.41
C ILE A 128 0.35 -3.77 13.36
N THR A 129 0.48 -2.71 12.56
CA THR A 129 -0.54 -1.65 12.48
C THR A 129 -1.90 -2.18 12.04
N GLU A 130 -1.95 -3.08 11.05
CA GLU A 130 -3.22 -3.65 10.60
C GLU A 130 -3.80 -4.63 11.63
N ARG A 131 -2.97 -5.42 12.31
CA ARG A 131 -3.44 -6.30 13.38
C ARG A 131 -3.89 -5.56 14.63
N LEU A 132 -3.36 -4.37 14.92
CA LEU A 132 -3.87 -3.49 15.97
C LEU A 132 -5.29 -2.99 15.65
N ARG A 133 -5.53 -2.57 14.40
CA ARG A 133 -6.88 -2.17 13.93
C ARG A 133 -7.86 -3.34 14.01
N GLN A 134 -7.44 -4.50 13.51
CA GLN A 134 -8.25 -5.72 13.60
C GLN A 134 -8.48 -6.16 15.04
N TRP A 135 -7.50 -6.03 15.94
CA TRP A 135 -7.70 -6.31 17.36
C TRP A 135 -8.81 -5.46 17.93
N HIS A 136 -8.77 -4.15 17.66
CA HIS A 136 -9.79 -3.23 18.15
C HIS A 136 -11.18 -3.60 17.64
N ALA A 137 -11.33 -3.74 16.32
CA ALA A 137 -12.60 -4.06 15.68
C ALA A 137 -13.13 -5.44 16.09
N GLN A 138 -12.30 -6.48 16.04
CA GLN A 138 -12.69 -7.83 16.42
C GLN A 138 -13.06 -7.94 17.90
N HIS A 139 -12.37 -7.20 18.79
CA HIS A 139 -12.73 -7.17 20.21
C HIS A 139 -14.12 -6.55 20.42
N LEU A 140 -14.42 -5.44 19.74
CA LEU A 140 -15.74 -4.80 19.80
C LEU A 140 -16.84 -5.71 19.26
N VAL A 141 -16.62 -6.32 18.09
CA VAL A 141 -17.59 -7.22 17.46
C VAL A 141 -17.84 -8.45 18.35
N SER A 142 -16.78 -9.08 18.86
CA SER A 142 -16.92 -10.30 19.66
C SER A 142 -17.54 -10.09 21.03
N HIS A 143 -17.39 -8.91 21.62
CA HIS A 143 -17.93 -8.57 22.94
C HIS A 143 -19.13 -7.60 22.84
N ALA A 144 -19.77 -7.47 21.67
CA ALA A 144 -20.82 -6.47 21.46
C ALA A 144 -21.99 -6.60 22.43
N ALA A 145 -22.43 -7.82 22.72
CA ALA A 145 -23.48 -8.09 23.70
C ALA A 145 -23.05 -7.68 25.12
N GLU A 146 -21.83 -8.06 25.51
CA GLU A 146 -21.27 -7.75 26.83
C GLU A 146 -21.06 -6.25 27.04
N ILE A 147 -20.54 -5.55 26.02
CA ILE A 147 -20.39 -4.08 26.04
C ILE A 147 -21.73 -3.40 26.31
N ALA A 148 -22.79 -3.87 25.64
CA ALA A 148 -24.13 -3.30 25.82
C ALA A 148 -24.73 -3.59 27.20
N GLU A 149 -24.37 -4.72 27.82
CA GLU A 149 -24.81 -5.12 29.16
C GLU A 149 -24.10 -4.29 30.24
N VAL A 150 -22.77 -4.15 30.15
CA VAL A 150 -21.99 -3.39 31.15
C VAL A 150 -22.17 -1.88 31.00
N ALA A 151 -22.63 -1.39 29.84
CA ALA A 151 -22.82 0.03 29.59
C ALA A 151 -23.77 0.73 30.59
N GLY A 152 -24.60 0.01 31.34
CA GLY A 152 -25.47 0.61 32.37
C GLY A 152 -24.83 0.84 33.74
N SER A 153 -23.62 0.34 34.00
CA SER A 153 -23.03 0.24 35.34
C SER A 153 -21.54 0.61 35.35
N ASP A 154 -21.15 1.62 36.14
CA ASP A 154 -19.76 2.09 36.18
C ASP A 154 -18.79 1.07 36.79
N GLU A 155 -19.27 0.23 37.72
CA GLU A 155 -18.50 -0.88 38.28
C GLU A 155 -18.21 -1.94 37.21
N ASP A 156 -19.24 -2.35 36.46
CA ASP A 156 -19.11 -3.35 35.41
C ASP A 156 -18.27 -2.83 34.22
N ARG A 157 -18.42 -1.54 33.86
CA ARG A 157 -17.55 -0.87 32.87
C ARG A 157 -16.08 -0.94 33.29
N SER A 158 -15.79 -0.64 34.55
CA SER A 158 -14.42 -0.66 35.08
C SER A 158 -13.83 -2.08 35.05
N ALA A 159 -14.62 -3.08 35.45
CA ALA A 159 -14.22 -4.49 35.37
C ALA A 159 -13.96 -4.94 33.92
N TRP A 160 -14.82 -4.55 32.98
CA TRP A 160 -14.65 -4.85 31.56
C TRP A 160 -13.40 -4.20 30.97
N LEU A 161 -13.14 -2.92 31.30
CA LEU A 161 -11.93 -2.21 30.87
C LEU A 161 -10.65 -2.89 31.36
N ALA A 162 -10.64 -3.37 32.61
CA ALA A 162 -9.52 -4.14 33.15
C ALA A 162 -9.30 -5.46 32.38
N GLN A 163 -10.38 -6.18 32.05
CA GLN A 163 -10.29 -7.40 31.24
C GLN A 163 -9.78 -7.13 29.81
N ARG A 164 -10.24 -6.05 29.18
CA ARG A 164 -9.79 -5.63 27.86
C ARG A 164 -8.31 -5.25 27.87
N ALA A 165 -7.83 -4.53 28.88
CA ALA A 165 -6.43 -4.20 29.05
C ALA A 165 -5.56 -5.47 29.18
N LEU A 166 -6.02 -6.47 29.96
CA LEU A 166 -5.36 -7.77 30.05
C LEU A 166 -5.36 -8.52 28.70
N ALA A 167 -6.45 -8.47 27.94
CA ALA A 167 -6.52 -9.05 26.59
C ALA A 167 -5.52 -8.37 25.64
N PHE A 168 -5.39 -7.04 25.72
CA PHE A 168 -4.45 -6.28 24.90
C PHE A 168 -2.99 -6.58 25.28
N ALA A 169 -2.68 -6.63 26.57
CA ALA A 169 -1.35 -7.00 27.06
C ALA A 169 -0.93 -8.40 26.59
N ARG A 170 -1.87 -9.36 26.59
CA ARG A 170 -1.64 -10.70 26.03
C ARG A 170 -1.33 -10.63 24.54
N PHE A 171 -2.14 -9.90 23.76
CA PHE A 171 -1.91 -9.71 22.32
C PHE A 171 -0.54 -9.08 22.02
N LYS A 172 -0.13 -8.07 22.78
CA LYS A 172 1.20 -7.44 22.64
C LYS A 172 2.31 -8.48 22.82
N ARG A 173 2.24 -9.26 23.90
CA ARG A 173 3.25 -10.28 24.22
C ARG A 173 3.30 -11.42 23.20
N THR A 174 2.16 -11.87 22.69
CA THR A 174 2.09 -13.03 21.79
C THR A 174 2.29 -12.68 20.33
N PHE A 175 1.98 -11.45 19.92
CA PHE A 175 2.03 -11.05 18.52
C PHE A 175 3.05 -9.95 18.24
N ILE A 176 2.95 -8.81 18.93
CA ILE A 176 3.77 -7.63 18.64
C ILE A 176 5.24 -7.89 18.99
N ASP A 177 5.49 -8.39 20.20
CA ASP A 177 6.84 -8.69 20.69
C ASP A 177 7.47 -9.87 19.93
N GLN A 178 6.62 -10.73 19.33
CA GLN A 178 7.03 -11.92 18.57
C GLN A 178 6.86 -11.75 17.06
N ILE A 179 6.76 -10.52 16.55
CA ILE A 179 6.49 -10.26 15.13
C ILE A 179 7.50 -10.93 14.19
N GLY A 180 8.74 -11.14 14.66
CA GLY A 180 9.78 -11.83 13.91
C GLY A 180 9.39 -13.25 13.48
N SER A 181 8.83 -14.04 14.41
CA SER A 181 8.37 -15.41 14.20
C SER A 181 6.96 -15.46 13.60
N GLU A 182 6.08 -14.52 13.96
CA GLU A 182 4.72 -14.48 13.42
C GLU A 182 4.70 -14.12 11.93
N TYR A 183 5.62 -13.26 11.47
CA TYR A 183 5.65 -12.76 10.10
C TYR A 183 5.71 -13.85 9.01
N THR A 184 6.37 -14.98 9.29
CA THR A 184 6.50 -16.07 8.30
C THR A 184 5.16 -16.73 7.98
N LYS A 185 4.21 -16.74 8.93
CA LYS A 185 2.85 -17.25 8.72
C LYS A 185 2.10 -16.47 7.64
N TYR A 186 2.35 -15.16 7.56
CA TYR A 186 1.69 -14.25 6.61
C TYR A 186 2.38 -14.18 5.24
N THR A 187 3.55 -14.79 5.08
CA THR A 187 4.35 -14.72 3.84
C THR A 187 4.46 -16.06 3.11
N ASN A 188 4.34 -17.17 3.84
CA ASN A 188 4.41 -18.55 3.33
C ASN A 188 3.12 -19.05 2.69
N VAL A 189 2.10 -18.20 2.49
CA VAL A 189 0.83 -18.61 1.88
C VAL A 189 1.10 -19.24 0.51
N SER A 190 0.62 -20.48 0.36
CA SER A 190 0.84 -21.36 -0.80
C SER A 190 0.55 -20.65 -2.12
N ALA A 191 1.31 -20.99 -3.16
CA ALA A 191 1.16 -20.49 -4.53
C ALA A 191 -0.25 -20.70 -5.14
N ALA A 192 -1.14 -21.41 -4.45
CA ALA A 192 -2.53 -21.61 -4.84
C ALA A 192 -3.41 -20.34 -4.72
N ALA A 193 -3.05 -19.36 -3.86
CA ALA A 193 -3.78 -18.08 -3.73
C ALA A 193 -3.69 -17.15 -4.96
N TYR A 194 -2.91 -17.52 -5.99
CA TYR A 194 -2.56 -16.68 -7.14
C TYR A 194 -3.61 -16.66 -8.27
N SER A 195 -4.65 -17.49 -8.19
CA SER A 195 -5.71 -17.56 -9.21
C SER A 195 -6.79 -16.48 -9.06
N GLY A 196 -6.67 -15.54 -8.12
CA GLY A 196 -7.71 -14.55 -7.85
C GLY A 196 -8.95 -15.15 -7.17
N GLN A 197 -8.91 -16.43 -6.83
CA GLN A 197 -9.85 -17.08 -5.94
C GLN A 197 -9.15 -17.23 -4.60
N SER A 198 -9.69 -16.62 -3.54
CA SER A 198 -9.21 -16.86 -2.18
C SER A 198 -9.40 -18.35 -1.87
N ILE A 199 -8.33 -19.13 -1.97
CA ILE A 199 -8.26 -20.52 -1.49
C ILE A 199 -7.85 -20.47 -0.02
N VAL A 200 -8.56 -19.68 0.79
CA VAL A 200 -8.66 -20.01 2.21
C VAL A 200 -9.74 -21.08 2.27
N ASP A 201 -9.35 -22.32 2.59
CA ASP A 201 -10.29 -23.42 2.76
C ASP A 201 -11.45 -22.91 3.64
N PRO A 202 -12.71 -22.95 3.18
CA PRO A 202 -13.86 -22.58 4.00
C PRO A 202 -13.87 -23.27 5.37
N ARG A 203 -13.13 -24.38 5.52
CA ARG A 203 -12.96 -25.13 6.78
C ARG A 203 -11.95 -24.51 7.75
N GLU A 204 -11.05 -23.63 7.32
CA GLU A 204 -10.17 -22.81 8.18
C GLU A 204 -10.83 -21.47 8.59
N SER A 205 -12.16 -21.40 8.55
CA SER A 205 -12.99 -20.20 8.72
C SER A 205 -12.74 -19.34 9.97
N THR A 206 -12.03 -19.83 10.99
CA THR A 206 -11.79 -19.11 12.24
C THR A 206 -10.40 -18.46 12.34
N GLU A 207 -9.49 -18.69 11.39
CA GLU A 207 -8.10 -18.22 11.53
C GLU A 207 -7.93 -16.70 11.57
N PHE A 208 -8.88 -15.93 11.03
CA PHE A 208 -8.78 -14.48 11.02
C PHE A 208 -8.97 -13.85 12.42
N TRP A 209 -9.66 -14.54 13.33
CA TRP A 209 -9.85 -14.09 14.71
C TRP A 209 -8.52 -14.12 15.47
N ILE A 210 -8.19 -13.00 16.12
CA ILE A 210 -6.97 -12.90 16.93
C ILE A 210 -6.99 -13.87 18.11
N ASP A 211 -8.15 -14.02 18.76
CA ASP A 211 -8.38 -15.02 19.79
C ASP A 211 -9.49 -15.97 19.31
N LYS A 212 -9.19 -17.27 19.28
CA LYS A 212 -10.14 -18.29 18.83
C LYS A 212 -11.42 -18.31 19.68
N ALA A 213 -11.33 -17.91 20.96
CA ALA A 213 -12.49 -17.82 21.84
C ALA A 213 -13.46 -16.71 21.39
N TRP A 214 -12.98 -15.67 20.72
CA TRP A 214 -13.80 -14.54 20.28
C TRP A 214 -14.85 -14.93 19.25
N ALA A 215 -14.56 -15.91 18.40
CA ALA A 215 -15.56 -16.47 17.49
C ALA A 215 -16.78 -17.02 18.26
N LYS A 216 -16.54 -17.70 19.38
CA LYS A 216 -17.61 -18.21 20.25
C LYS A 216 -18.30 -17.07 21.00
N THR A 217 -17.55 -16.12 21.55
CA THR A 217 -18.13 -14.97 22.25
C THR A 217 -19.04 -14.14 21.35
N ALA A 218 -18.66 -13.94 20.09
CA ALA A 218 -19.45 -13.23 19.07
C ALA A 218 -20.82 -13.87 18.82
N THR A 219 -21.01 -15.16 19.11
CA THR A 219 -22.30 -15.85 18.94
C THR A 219 -23.24 -15.70 20.14
N LYS A 220 -22.77 -15.15 21.27
CA LYS A 220 -23.60 -14.93 22.46
C LYS A 220 -24.72 -13.96 22.12
N ARG A 221 -25.95 -14.31 22.49
CA ARG A 221 -27.11 -13.43 22.31
C ARG A 221 -27.11 -12.37 23.42
N PRO A 222 -27.42 -11.10 23.10
CA PRO A 222 -27.59 -10.07 24.12
C PRO A 222 -28.80 -10.40 25.00
N GLN A 223 -28.72 -10.10 26.30
CA GLN A 223 -29.87 -10.22 27.20
C GLN A 223 -31.04 -9.33 26.77
N ASN A 224 -30.74 -8.10 26.33
CA ASN A 224 -31.71 -7.17 25.76
C ASN A 224 -31.32 -6.80 24.33
N ALA A 225 -32.05 -7.35 23.35
CA ALA A 225 -31.80 -7.13 21.93
C ALA A 225 -32.14 -5.70 21.47
N GLU A 226 -33.00 -4.99 22.21
CA GLU A 226 -33.45 -3.62 21.93
C GLU A 226 -32.75 -2.59 22.84
N SER A 227 -31.61 -2.95 23.42
CA SER A 227 -30.82 -2.03 24.23
C SER A 227 -30.29 -0.86 23.39
N ILE A 228 -30.57 0.37 23.84
CA ILE A 228 -30.03 1.60 23.23
C ILE A 228 -28.49 1.56 23.12
N HIS A 229 -27.82 0.93 24.09
CA HIS A 229 -26.36 0.77 24.09
C HIS A 229 -25.88 -0.13 22.95
N LEU A 230 -26.63 -1.19 22.64
CA LEU A 230 -26.29 -2.10 21.55
C LEU A 230 -26.49 -1.44 20.19
N GLU A 231 -27.59 -0.70 20.01
CA GLU A 231 -27.83 0.08 18.79
C GLU A 231 -26.76 1.16 18.58
N GLU A 232 -26.37 1.85 19.65
CA GLU A 232 -25.31 2.86 19.63
C GLU A 232 -23.96 2.24 19.24
N LEU A 233 -23.62 1.07 19.78
CA LEU A 233 -22.41 0.33 19.40
C LEU A 233 -22.42 -0.05 17.92
N TYR A 234 -23.56 -0.50 17.39
CA TYR A 234 -23.67 -0.82 15.97
C TYR A 234 -23.52 0.39 15.07
N ARG A 235 -24.13 1.52 15.45
CA ARG A 235 -23.94 2.78 14.73
C ARG A 235 -22.46 3.19 14.75
N ALA A 236 -21.79 3.05 15.89
CA ALA A 236 -20.36 3.32 15.99
C ALA A 236 -19.54 2.41 15.06
N LEU A 237 -19.77 1.09 15.07
CA LEU A 237 -19.09 0.13 14.19
C LEU A 237 -19.33 0.43 12.70
N GLU A 238 -20.55 0.81 12.34
CA GLU A 238 -20.89 1.20 10.98
C GLU A 238 -20.13 2.46 10.54
N GLU A 239 -20.13 3.50 11.37
CA GLU A 239 -19.54 4.78 10.99
C GLU A 239 -18.01 4.82 11.07
N THR A 240 -17.41 4.16 12.07
CA THR A 240 -15.95 4.21 12.26
C THR A 240 -15.26 3.12 11.44
N ARG A 241 -15.74 1.87 11.52
CA ARG A 241 -15.05 0.73 10.91
C ARG A 241 -15.54 0.44 9.49
N ILE A 242 -16.83 0.16 9.29
CA ILE A 242 -17.35 -0.22 7.96
C ILE A 242 -17.16 0.93 6.97
N ARG A 243 -17.68 2.12 7.30
CA ARG A 243 -17.59 3.29 6.43
C ARG A 243 -16.14 3.77 6.26
N GLY A 244 -15.31 3.68 7.30
CA GLY A 244 -13.88 3.96 7.20
C GLY A 244 -13.18 3.07 6.15
N GLN A 245 -13.51 1.77 6.11
CA GLN A 245 -12.96 0.86 5.10
C GLN A 245 -13.46 1.17 3.68
N ILE A 246 -14.75 1.51 3.50
CA ILE A 246 -15.30 1.97 2.20
C ILE A 246 -14.58 3.23 1.72
N GLN A 247 -14.36 4.17 2.63
CA GLN A 247 -13.68 5.43 2.32
C GLN A 247 -12.21 5.18 1.95
N TYR A 248 -11.54 4.29 2.67
CA TYR A 248 -10.18 3.88 2.36
C TYR A 248 -10.08 3.27 0.95
N THR A 249 -10.94 2.31 0.62
CA THR A 249 -10.93 1.68 -0.72
C THR A 249 -11.23 2.70 -1.82
N ASN A 250 -12.24 3.55 -1.63
CA ASN A 250 -12.54 4.62 -2.57
C ASN A 250 -11.38 5.59 -2.76
N TYR A 251 -10.69 5.99 -1.68
CA TYR A 251 -9.53 6.85 -1.77
C TYR A 251 -8.38 6.19 -2.57
N VAL A 252 -8.08 4.91 -2.31
CA VAL A 252 -7.00 4.20 -3.02
C VAL A 252 -7.35 3.99 -4.50
N LEU A 253 -8.61 3.71 -4.82
CA LEU A 253 -9.09 3.54 -6.19
C LEU A 253 -9.25 4.89 -6.93
N SER A 254 -9.37 6.00 -6.20
CA SER A 254 -9.44 7.33 -6.79
C SER A 254 -8.11 7.79 -7.41
N ALA A 255 -8.21 8.62 -8.45
CA ALA A 255 -7.06 9.33 -9.02
C ALA A 255 -6.72 10.65 -8.26
N ASP A 256 -7.52 11.01 -7.25
CA ASP A 256 -7.44 12.30 -6.56
C ASP A 256 -6.26 12.39 -5.58
N GLY A 257 -5.71 11.25 -5.18
CA GLY A 257 -4.57 11.18 -4.26
C GLY A 257 -3.26 11.76 -4.81
N LYS A 258 -2.25 11.83 -3.92
CA LYS A 258 -0.86 12.13 -4.31
C LYS A 258 -0.29 10.96 -5.13
N PHE A 259 0.69 11.24 -5.99
CA PHE A 259 1.34 10.22 -6.83
C PHE A 259 1.81 9.01 -6.02
N TRP A 260 2.43 9.21 -4.85
CA TRP A 260 2.96 8.12 -4.03
C TRP A 260 1.91 7.32 -3.23
N SER A 261 0.66 7.78 -3.21
CA SER A 261 -0.44 7.17 -2.47
C SER A 261 -1.58 6.64 -3.35
N SER A 262 -1.68 7.05 -4.61
CA SER A 262 -2.71 6.59 -5.55
C SER A 262 -2.10 5.69 -6.64
N PRO A 263 -2.36 4.37 -6.60
CA PRO A 263 -1.97 3.44 -7.65
C PRO A 263 -2.57 3.80 -9.02
N ALA A 264 -3.83 4.22 -9.06
CA ALA A 264 -4.49 4.65 -10.30
C ALA A 264 -3.73 5.81 -10.96
N LYS A 265 -3.29 6.79 -10.16
CA LYS A 265 -2.50 7.93 -10.65
C LYS A 265 -1.10 7.53 -11.11
N GLN A 266 -0.46 6.57 -10.42
CA GLN A 266 0.83 6.02 -10.86
C GLN A 266 0.70 5.34 -12.22
N LEU A 267 -0.34 4.52 -12.39
CA LEU A 267 -0.61 3.83 -13.64
C LEU A 267 -0.86 4.81 -14.78
N HIS A 268 -1.70 5.81 -14.55
CA HIS A 268 -2.00 6.83 -15.56
C HIS A 268 -0.75 7.63 -15.95
N ILE A 269 0.00 8.16 -14.97
CA ILE A 269 1.16 9.02 -15.25
C ILE A 269 2.29 8.22 -15.88
N LEU A 270 2.71 7.11 -15.28
CA LEU A 270 3.85 6.33 -15.79
C LEU A 270 3.50 5.53 -17.04
N GLY A 271 2.26 5.04 -17.15
CA GLY A 271 1.76 4.38 -18.35
C GLY A 271 1.74 5.33 -19.54
N ASN A 272 1.15 6.51 -19.38
CA ASN A 272 1.10 7.51 -20.46
C ASN A 272 2.50 8.03 -20.79
N LEU A 273 3.35 8.29 -19.79
CA LEU A 273 4.73 8.72 -20.01
C LEU A 273 5.51 7.68 -20.84
N SER A 274 5.47 6.41 -20.43
CA SER A 274 6.14 5.33 -21.16
C SER A 274 5.61 5.21 -22.59
N TYR A 275 4.29 5.25 -22.79
CA TYR A 275 3.68 5.21 -24.12
C TYR A 275 4.11 6.38 -25.02
N VAL A 276 4.05 7.61 -24.51
CA VAL A 276 4.45 8.82 -25.25
C VAL A 276 5.92 8.75 -25.63
N LEU A 277 6.80 8.32 -24.71
CA LEU A 277 8.22 8.19 -24.99
C LEU A 277 8.52 7.12 -26.05
N VAL A 278 7.81 5.98 -26.03
CA VAL A 278 7.93 4.97 -27.10
C VAL A 278 7.50 5.55 -28.45
N LEU A 279 6.38 6.28 -28.49
CA LEU A 279 5.91 6.93 -29.71
C LEU A 279 6.94 7.94 -30.24
N LEU A 280 7.48 8.79 -29.36
CA LEU A 280 8.53 9.75 -29.72
C LEU A 280 9.80 9.05 -30.20
N SER A 281 10.16 7.89 -29.63
CA SER A 281 11.27 7.07 -30.11
C SER A 281 11.07 6.62 -31.55
N PHE A 282 9.87 6.11 -31.88
CA PHE A 282 9.54 5.72 -33.26
C PHE A 282 9.55 6.90 -34.22
N VAL A 283 8.98 8.03 -33.83
CA VAL A 283 8.95 9.25 -34.65
C VAL A 283 10.38 9.75 -34.92
N ALA A 284 11.22 9.83 -33.88
CA ALA A 284 12.62 10.24 -34.03
C ALA A 284 13.41 9.28 -34.92
N ASN A 285 13.19 7.97 -34.77
CA ASN A 285 13.83 6.96 -35.62
C ASN A 285 13.37 7.05 -37.09
N PHE A 286 12.09 7.36 -37.33
CA PHE A 286 11.56 7.58 -38.67
C PHE A 286 12.20 8.80 -39.34
N PHE A 287 12.35 9.91 -38.60
CA PHE A 287 13.10 11.07 -39.09
C PHE A 287 14.57 10.74 -39.36
N ALA A 288 15.23 9.96 -38.48
CA ALA A 288 16.60 9.50 -38.70
C ALA A 288 16.72 8.71 -40.01
N LEU A 289 15.76 7.83 -40.30
CA LEU A 289 15.74 7.05 -41.53
C LEU A 289 15.55 7.92 -42.77
N ILE A 290 14.61 8.87 -42.74
CA ILE A 290 14.41 9.82 -43.86
C ILE A 290 15.69 10.63 -44.10
N ALA A 291 16.30 11.13 -43.03
CA ALA A 291 17.55 11.87 -43.08
C ALA A 291 18.67 11.03 -43.71
N ALA A 292 18.85 9.79 -43.27
CA ALA A 292 19.86 8.89 -43.82
C ALA A 292 19.65 8.58 -45.31
N ILE A 293 18.39 8.36 -45.73
CA ILE A 293 18.04 8.14 -47.15
C ILE A 293 18.29 9.40 -47.98
N ALA A 294 17.92 10.58 -47.48
CA ALA A 294 18.14 11.84 -48.16
C ALA A 294 19.64 12.11 -48.35
N THR A 295 20.45 11.91 -47.31
CA THR A 295 21.92 12.02 -47.40
C THR A 295 22.48 11.03 -48.43
N ALA A 296 22.05 9.76 -48.39
CA ALA A 296 22.55 8.72 -49.29
C ALA A 296 22.15 8.92 -50.76
N LEU A 297 20.92 9.36 -51.04
CA LEU A 297 20.40 9.48 -52.41
C LEU A 297 20.67 10.85 -53.04
N LEU A 298 20.58 11.92 -52.26
CA LEU A 298 20.67 13.29 -52.78
C LEU A 298 22.06 13.90 -52.56
N GLY A 299 22.95 13.24 -51.82
CA GLY A 299 24.22 13.81 -51.39
C GLY A 299 24.05 15.10 -50.57
N ALA A 300 22.85 15.32 -50.04
CA ALA A 300 22.46 16.54 -49.36
C ALA A 300 22.40 16.27 -47.86
N GLY A 301 23.45 16.67 -47.14
CA GLY A 301 23.44 16.66 -45.67
C GLY A 301 24.81 16.41 -45.07
N ASP A 302 25.08 17.08 -43.96
CA ASP A 302 26.15 16.73 -43.02
C ASP A 302 25.74 15.46 -42.26
N ASP A 303 26.70 14.61 -41.88
CA ASP A 303 26.43 13.33 -41.20
C ASP A 303 25.61 13.54 -39.90
N ALA A 304 25.76 14.71 -39.28
CA ALA A 304 25.00 15.18 -38.12
C ALA A 304 23.47 15.14 -38.29
N PHE A 305 22.96 15.19 -39.54
CA PHE A 305 21.53 15.32 -39.81
C PHE A 305 20.70 14.09 -39.39
N TRP A 306 21.26 12.88 -39.49
CA TRP A 306 20.57 11.64 -39.08
C TRP A 306 20.99 11.14 -37.69
N GLU A 307 22.18 11.54 -37.21
CA GLU A 307 22.70 11.15 -35.90
C GLU A 307 21.87 11.72 -34.74
N ILE A 308 21.46 12.99 -34.81
CA ILE A 308 20.68 13.65 -33.75
C ILE A 308 19.31 12.97 -33.54
N PRO A 309 18.48 12.75 -34.57
CA PRO A 309 17.21 12.05 -34.39
C PRO A 309 17.39 10.59 -33.93
N SER A 310 18.45 9.90 -34.39
CA SER A 310 18.77 8.54 -33.92
C SER A 310 19.11 8.51 -32.42
N ALA A 311 19.94 9.45 -31.97
CA ALA A 311 20.28 9.59 -30.57
C ALA A 311 19.06 9.94 -29.69
N LEU A 312 18.19 10.83 -30.15
CA LEU A 312 16.91 11.12 -29.49
C LEU A 312 16.02 9.89 -29.39
N ALA A 313 15.95 9.08 -30.46
CA ALA A 313 15.18 7.84 -30.45
C ALA A 313 15.66 6.88 -29.34
N ILE A 314 16.98 6.72 -29.21
CA ILE A 314 17.60 5.90 -28.16
C ILE A 314 17.35 6.49 -26.77
N ALA A 315 17.50 7.81 -26.60
CA ALA A 315 17.24 8.48 -25.33
C ALA A 315 15.79 8.29 -24.88
N PHE A 316 14.82 8.49 -25.77
CA PHE A 316 13.40 8.26 -25.46
C PHE A 316 13.12 6.79 -25.09
N ALA A 317 13.73 5.84 -25.79
CA ALA A 317 13.59 4.42 -25.46
C ALA A 317 14.14 4.10 -24.05
N ILE A 318 15.31 4.64 -23.70
CA ILE A 318 15.91 4.46 -22.36
C ILE A 318 15.00 5.03 -21.26
N VAL A 319 14.48 6.24 -21.44
CA VAL A 319 13.56 6.84 -20.44
C VAL A 319 12.25 6.06 -20.37
N ALA A 320 11.73 5.55 -21.51
CA ALA A 320 10.54 4.72 -21.53
C ALA A 320 10.71 3.42 -20.74
N VAL A 321 11.87 2.76 -20.89
CA VAL A 321 12.26 1.57 -20.10
C VAL A 321 12.40 1.92 -18.63
N GLY A 322 13.03 3.05 -18.28
CA GLY A 322 13.13 3.53 -16.90
C GLY A 322 11.75 3.77 -16.27
N ALA A 323 10.84 4.45 -16.97
CA ALA A 323 9.47 4.66 -16.52
C ALA A 323 8.71 3.33 -16.34
N ARG A 324 8.93 2.37 -17.24
CA ARG A 324 8.32 1.04 -17.18
C ARG A 324 8.86 0.22 -15.99
N ALA A 325 10.17 0.22 -15.76
CA ALA A 325 10.78 -0.43 -14.61
C ALA A 325 10.26 0.17 -13.29
N MET A 326 10.01 1.49 -13.25
CA MET A 326 9.38 2.12 -12.09
C MET A 326 7.93 1.64 -11.89
N LEU A 327 7.16 1.54 -12.98
CA LEU A 327 5.79 1.02 -12.95
C LEU A 327 5.75 -0.44 -12.45
N GLU A 328 6.67 -1.28 -12.93
CA GLU A 328 6.79 -2.68 -12.53
C GLU A 328 7.31 -2.86 -11.10
N GLY A 329 8.17 -1.96 -10.63
CA GLY A 329 8.63 -1.92 -9.24
C GLY A 329 7.51 -1.50 -8.27
N LEU A 330 6.65 -0.55 -8.65
CA LEU A 330 5.53 -0.08 -7.85
C LEU A 330 4.29 -0.99 -7.90
N ARG A 331 4.12 -1.75 -9.00
CA ARG A 331 3.00 -2.68 -9.25
C ARG A 331 1.60 -2.08 -9.04
N PRO A 332 1.28 -0.87 -9.53
CA PRO A 332 0.00 -0.22 -9.25
C PRO A 332 -1.22 -1.00 -9.78
N GLN A 333 -1.07 -1.76 -10.88
CA GLN A 333 -2.15 -2.59 -11.42
C GLN A 333 -2.57 -3.70 -10.45
N ARG A 334 -1.60 -4.38 -9.81
CA ARG A 334 -1.88 -5.43 -8.83
C ARG A 334 -2.54 -4.83 -7.59
N GLU A 335 -2.05 -3.68 -7.14
CA GLU A 335 -2.63 -2.95 -6.01
C GLU A 335 -4.09 -2.56 -6.28
N THR A 336 -4.37 -1.98 -7.46
CA THR A 336 -5.72 -1.57 -7.87
C THR A 336 -6.67 -2.76 -7.90
N ARG A 337 -6.27 -3.86 -8.55
CA ARG A 337 -7.07 -5.10 -8.60
C ARG A 337 -7.34 -5.67 -7.20
N ARG A 338 -6.34 -5.69 -6.31
CA ARG A 338 -6.52 -6.16 -4.92
C ARG A 338 -7.57 -5.29 -4.20
N MET A 339 -7.50 -3.99 -4.39
CA MET A 339 -8.42 -3.03 -3.78
C MET A 339 -9.85 -3.12 -4.35
N GLU A 340 -10.02 -3.43 -5.64
CA GLU A 340 -11.35 -3.67 -6.24
C GLU A 340 -12.03 -4.89 -5.61
N PHE A 341 -11.29 -5.99 -5.43
CA PHE A 341 -11.80 -7.18 -4.74
C PHE A 341 -12.15 -6.90 -3.29
N TYR A 342 -11.28 -6.18 -2.58
CA TYR A 342 -11.53 -5.79 -1.20
C TYR A 342 -12.75 -4.86 -1.09
N ALA A 343 -12.86 -3.84 -1.95
CA ALA A 343 -14.01 -2.93 -1.99
C ALA A 343 -15.34 -3.68 -2.15
N THR A 344 -15.39 -4.65 -3.07
CA THR A 344 -16.58 -5.49 -3.28
C THR A 344 -16.95 -6.26 -2.00
N ALA A 345 -15.97 -6.79 -1.27
CA ALA A 345 -16.21 -7.50 -0.02
C ALA A 345 -16.67 -6.56 1.12
N VAL A 346 -16.09 -5.37 1.22
CA VAL A 346 -16.48 -4.34 2.18
C VAL A 346 -17.92 -3.86 1.91
N ASP A 347 -18.27 -3.58 0.66
CA ASP A 347 -19.62 -3.16 0.27
C ASP A 347 -20.67 -4.24 0.57
N LEU A 348 -20.33 -5.51 0.31
CA LEU A 348 -21.18 -6.64 0.66
C LEU A 348 -21.41 -6.73 2.19
N ALA A 349 -20.34 -6.58 2.98
CA ALA A 349 -20.43 -6.59 4.43
C ALA A 349 -21.26 -5.39 4.95
N SER A 350 -21.05 -4.20 4.39
CA SER A 350 -21.80 -2.98 4.73
C SER A 350 -23.29 -3.14 4.47
N ARG A 351 -23.68 -3.59 3.27
CA ARG A 351 -25.08 -3.84 2.92
C ARG A 351 -25.72 -4.86 3.86
N ARG A 352 -25.04 -6.00 4.10
CA ARG A 352 -25.55 -7.03 5.03
C ARG A 352 -25.69 -6.51 6.45
N PHE A 353 -24.78 -5.64 6.89
CA PHE A 353 -24.85 -5.05 8.23
C PHE A 353 -26.05 -4.10 8.35
N GLY A 354 -26.28 -3.24 7.36
CA GLY A 354 -27.42 -2.31 7.34
C GLY A 354 -28.78 -3.00 7.21
N GLU A 355 -28.86 -4.09 6.43
CA GLU A 355 -30.09 -4.88 6.27
C GLU A 355 -30.38 -5.81 7.47
N ALA A 356 -29.38 -6.10 8.30
CA ALA A 356 -29.50 -7.03 9.41
C ALA A 356 -30.35 -6.45 10.56
N LYS A 357 -31.46 -7.13 10.83
CA LYS A 357 -32.38 -6.83 11.96
C LYS A 357 -32.05 -7.57 13.25
N MET A 358 -31.22 -8.62 13.19
CA MET A 358 -30.87 -9.45 14.33
C MET A 358 -29.39 -9.27 14.70
N HIS A 359 -29.09 -9.35 16.01
CA HIS A 359 -27.73 -9.30 16.54
C HIS A 359 -26.79 -10.26 15.79
N SER A 360 -27.18 -11.53 15.68
CA SER A 360 -26.37 -12.56 15.02
C SER A 360 -26.04 -12.22 13.56
N LYS A 361 -26.96 -11.58 12.84
CA LYS A 361 -26.76 -11.16 11.45
C LYS A 361 -25.87 -9.94 11.31
N ARG A 362 -25.94 -8.99 12.26
CA ARG A 362 -24.99 -7.86 12.34
C ARG A 362 -23.58 -8.34 12.66
N ILE A 363 -23.44 -9.26 13.61
CA ILE A 363 -22.14 -9.87 13.92
C ILE A 363 -21.60 -10.68 12.75
N GLU A 364 -22.43 -11.45 12.04
CA GLU A 364 -22.04 -12.18 10.83
C GLU A 364 -21.50 -11.22 9.76
N ALA A 365 -22.20 -10.10 9.52
CA ALA A 365 -21.77 -9.08 8.57
C ALA A 365 -20.47 -8.37 8.99
N ALA A 366 -20.33 -8.00 10.26
CA ALA A 366 -19.09 -7.42 10.77
C ALA A 366 -17.92 -8.41 10.72
N SER A 367 -18.17 -9.69 11.02
CA SER A 367 -17.18 -10.76 10.90
C SER A 367 -16.74 -10.97 9.45
N LEU A 368 -17.66 -10.81 8.49
CA LEU A 368 -17.35 -10.85 7.05
C LEU A 368 -16.39 -9.72 6.67
N LEU A 369 -16.58 -8.51 7.19
CA LEU A 369 -15.65 -7.40 7.00
C LEU A 369 -14.27 -7.73 7.57
N GLU A 370 -14.21 -8.19 8.81
CA GLU A 370 -12.92 -8.48 9.46
C GLU A 370 -12.16 -9.61 8.77
N ARG A 371 -12.87 -10.61 8.24
CA ARG A 371 -12.28 -11.62 7.36
C ARG A 371 -11.73 -11.01 6.07
N ALA A 372 -12.50 -10.17 5.39
CA ALA A 372 -12.04 -9.52 4.17
C ALA A 372 -10.80 -8.63 4.42
N SER A 373 -10.78 -7.90 5.54
CA SER A 373 -9.63 -7.09 5.97
C SER A 373 -8.40 -7.97 6.26
N TYR A 374 -8.61 -9.14 6.87
CA TYR A 374 -7.53 -10.10 7.12
C TYR A 374 -6.96 -10.67 5.81
N ASP A 375 -7.82 -11.15 4.92
CA ASP A 375 -7.42 -11.71 3.63
C ASP A 375 -6.68 -10.68 2.77
N GLU A 376 -7.16 -9.42 2.74
CA GLU A 376 -6.50 -8.31 2.07
C GLU A 376 -5.10 -8.06 2.64
N MET A 377 -4.98 -8.00 3.96
CA MET A 377 -3.71 -7.75 4.65
C MET A 377 -2.71 -8.88 4.38
N VAL A 378 -3.14 -10.14 4.42
CA VAL A 378 -2.30 -11.31 4.10
C VAL A 378 -1.79 -11.24 2.65
N GLU A 379 -2.68 -10.95 1.70
CA GLU A 379 -2.31 -10.78 0.29
C GLU A 379 -1.37 -9.57 0.10
N TYR A 380 -1.60 -8.46 0.80
CA TYR A 380 -0.70 -7.29 0.78
C TYR A 380 0.70 -7.66 1.27
N ILE A 381 0.81 -8.32 2.43
CA ILE A 381 2.11 -8.66 3.02
C ILE A 381 2.85 -9.68 2.14
N SER A 382 2.18 -10.75 1.72
CA SER A 382 2.81 -11.79 0.90
C SER A 382 3.22 -11.29 -0.49
N SER A 383 2.37 -10.48 -1.14
CA SER A 383 2.66 -9.89 -2.45
C SER A 383 3.82 -8.90 -2.40
N ASN A 384 3.86 -8.05 -1.37
CA ASN A 384 4.93 -7.10 -1.19
C ASN A 384 6.23 -7.79 -0.79
N GLU A 385 6.22 -8.81 0.08
CA GLU A 385 7.43 -9.57 0.45
C GLU A 385 8.12 -10.15 -0.80
N ARG A 386 7.34 -10.71 -1.74
CA ARG A 386 7.84 -11.30 -2.99
C ARG A 386 8.20 -10.27 -4.06
N ALA A 387 7.74 -9.02 -3.94
CA ALA A 387 8.07 -7.97 -4.89
C ALA A 387 9.56 -7.65 -4.86
N ARG A 388 10.26 -7.86 -5.97
CA ARG A 388 11.64 -7.43 -6.16
C ARG A 388 11.64 -6.30 -7.17
N PHE A 389 12.41 -5.24 -6.89
CA PHE A 389 12.79 -4.30 -7.94
C PHE A 389 13.73 -5.08 -8.85
N VAL A 390 13.26 -5.42 -10.05
CA VAL A 390 14.09 -6.03 -11.08
C VAL A 390 14.81 -4.85 -11.75
N LEU A 391 16.14 -4.81 -11.61
CA LEU A 391 17.01 -3.94 -12.38
C LEU A 391 17.52 -4.70 -13.60
#